data_AF-A0AAN7FJB3-F1
#
_entry.id   AF-A0AAN7FJB3-F1
#
_cell.length_a   1.000
_cell.length_b   1.000
_cell.length_c   1.000
_cell.angle_alpha   90.00
_cell.angle_beta   90.00
_cell.angle_gamma   90.00
#
_symmetry.space_group_name_H-M   'P 1'
#
loop_
_entity.id
_entity.type
_entity.pdbx_description
1 polymer ?
#
loop_
_entity_poly.entity_id
_entity_poly.type
_entity_poly.pdbx_seq_one_letter_code
_entity_poly.pdbx_strand_id
1 'polypeptide(L)'
;MDNWVVYHAEVNNICFNGSLEDVKETNLIQAPSSDRPTSSFLIESNSPSKLKFGTFSGTKRAAPCSRDTWFRQCLVEKVDELEDELTGKKQKVADGKVFAQNLVKKIDWLLSKTLDKLHLLRENIEDKELLMSKLECLEDKVGRLQQELQKKSHEVEEGSKLQNQLLKQVLANTEMSKYKEKLEECESTFKKKAPKAIKEIRKFAQKAMGTTDVGVDVKLNKHVWSRGIRSVPRRVRVHIARKRNDEEDAKEEFFSLVTVTEIPPEGLKGLGTKVIEEED
;
A
#
# COMPACT_ATOMS: atom_id res chain seq x y z
N MET A 1 76.68 46.92 -3.64
CA MET A 1 76.80 45.46 -3.79
C MET A 1 75.42 44.90 -3.57
N ASP A 2 74.59 45.01 -4.62
CA ASP A 2 73.18 44.65 -4.55
C ASP A 2 73.09 43.23 -5.10
N ASN A 3 73.31 42.24 -4.23
CA ASN A 3 73.47 40.84 -4.66
C ASN A 3 72.19 40.33 -5.34
N TRP A 4 72.25 40.13 -6.65
CA TRP A 4 71.14 39.61 -7.43
C TRP A 4 71.05 38.09 -7.27
N VAL A 5 69.83 37.56 -7.28
CA VAL A 5 69.62 36.11 -7.16
C VAL A 5 68.70 35.60 -8.26
N VAL A 6 69.22 34.66 -9.06
CA VAL A 6 68.46 33.92 -10.06
C VAL A 6 67.77 32.73 -9.41
N TYR A 7 66.44 32.77 -9.37
CA TYR A 7 65.60 31.69 -8.85
C TYR A 7 64.87 30.93 -9.97
N HIS A 8 64.48 29.70 -9.66
CA HIS A 8 63.57 28.89 -10.46
C HIS A 8 62.25 28.67 -9.70
N ALA A 9 61.13 28.99 -10.33
CA ALA A 9 59.79 28.79 -9.76
C ALA A 9 59.00 27.71 -10.52
N GLU A 10 58.35 26.81 -9.78
CA GLU A 10 57.34 25.85 -10.27
C GLU A 10 55.96 26.16 -9.68
N VAL A 11 54.90 25.90 -10.45
CA VAL A 11 53.53 26.33 -10.10
C VAL A 11 52.50 25.24 -10.47
N ASN A 12 52.19 24.27 -9.58
CA ASN A 12 51.18 23.21 -9.80
C ASN A 12 50.59 22.52 -8.54
N ASN A 13 49.44 21.83 -8.73
CA ASN A 13 48.75 20.78 -7.92
C ASN A 13 47.93 21.12 -6.63
N ILE A 14 46.63 20.73 -6.59
CA ILE A 14 45.69 20.69 -5.42
C ILE A 14 44.51 19.67 -5.70
N CYS A 15 43.95 18.97 -4.67
CA CYS A 15 42.71 18.10 -4.63
C CYS A 15 42.78 16.64 -5.24
N PHE A 16 41.95 15.59 -4.93
CA PHE A 16 40.82 15.28 -3.99
C PHE A 16 40.65 13.72 -3.74
N ASN A 17 39.66 13.22 -2.93
CA ASN A 17 39.32 11.77 -2.69
C ASN A 17 37.88 11.53 -2.05
N GLY A 18 37.28 10.29 -2.07
CA GLY A 18 36.10 9.85 -1.22
C GLY A 18 35.12 8.74 -1.76
N SER A 19 34.42 7.91 -0.92
CA SER A 19 33.49 6.78 -1.31
C SER A 19 32.59 6.11 -0.18
N LEU A 20 31.59 5.24 -0.54
CA LEU A 20 31.19 3.88 0.05
C LEU A 20 29.84 3.54 0.84
N GLU A 21 29.19 2.36 0.53
CA GLU A 21 28.28 1.34 1.26
C GLU A 21 27.01 1.70 2.14
N ASP A 22 26.04 0.83 2.62
CA ASP A 22 25.38 -0.51 2.32
C ASP A 22 24.13 -0.79 3.30
N VAL A 23 23.39 -1.96 3.27
CA VAL A 23 22.93 -2.86 4.43
C VAL A 23 21.48 -3.56 4.45
N LYS A 24 21.44 -4.93 4.35
CA LYS A 24 20.74 -6.10 5.09
C LYS A 24 19.23 -6.28 5.58
N GLU A 25 18.65 -7.51 5.37
CA GLU A 25 17.91 -8.52 6.26
C GLU A 25 16.53 -8.28 7.04
N THR A 26 15.66 -9.20 7.63
CA THR A 26 15.18 -10.67 7.59
C THR A 26 13.89 -10.99 8.49
N ASN A 27 13.25 -12.23 8.46
CA ASN A 27 12.33 -12.96 9.45
C ASN A 27 10.74 -13.02 9.31
N LEU A 28 9.87 -13.83 10.04
CA LEU A 28 9.69 -15.33 10.26
C LEU A 28 8.37 -15.85 11.05
N ILE A 29 7.86 -17.11 10.84
CA ILE A 29 6.95 -18.10 11.60
C ILE A 29 5.43 -17.92 12.06
N GLN A 30 4.59 -19.01 12.04
CA GLN A 30 3.41 -19.44 12.92
C GLN A 30 2.78 -20.84 12.48
N ALA A 31 1.76 -21.61 13.02
CA ALA A 31 0.88 -21.77 14.25
C ALA A 31 0.08 -23.17 14.30
N PRO A 32 -0.69 -23.60 15.37
CA PRO A 32 -1.27 -25.00 15.58
C PRO A 32 -2.83 -25.19 15.91
N SER A 33 -3.32 -26.41 16.32
CA SER A 33 -4.76 -26.82 16.56
C SER A 33 -5.12 -27.80 17.77
N SER A 34 -6.36 -28.38 17.89
CA SER A 34 -7.11 -28.80 19.15
C SER A 34 -7.70 -30.25 19.31
N ASP A 35 -8.38 -30.61 20.46
CA ASP A 35 -9.72 -31.32 20.61
C ASP A 35 -10.00 -32.23 21.90
N ARG A 36 -11.28 -32.40 22.39
CA ARG A 36 -11.99 -33.64 22.98
C ARG A 36 -13.36 -33.46 23.78
N PRO A 37 -14.20 -34.54 24.09
CA PRO A 37 -15.71 -34.48 24.26
C PRO A 37 -16.45 -35.31 25.41
N THR A 38 -17.83 -35.43 25.40
CA THR A 38 -18.77 -36.33 26.22
C THR A 38 -20.27 -36.32 25.68
N SER A 39 -21.39 -37.01 26.07
CA SER A 39 -21.83 -38.04 27.10
C SER A 39 -23.02 -39.03 26.70
N SER A 40 -24.17 -39.21 27.44
CA SER A 40 -24.90 -40.55 27.58
C SER A 40 -26.38 -40.66 28.17
N PHE A 41 -27.13 -41.78 27.88
CA PHE A 41 -28.24 -42.53 28.66
C PHE A 41 -29.77 -42.07 28.66
N LEU A 42 -30.87 -42.83 29.00
CA LEU A 42 -31.38 -44.26 28.88
C LEU A 42 -32.90 -44.50 29.37
N ILE A 43 -33.53 -45.71 29.15
CA ILE A 43 -34.69 -46.42 29.86
C ILE A 43 -36.22 -46.33 29.39
N GLU A 44 -37.21 -47.05 30.02
CA GLU A 44 -38.34 -47.90 29.46
C GLU A 44 -39.70 -48.00 30.30
N SER A 45 -40.88 -48.48 29.77
CA SER A 45 -41.97 -49.35 30.44
C SER A 45 -43.44 -49.41 29.81
N ASN A 46 -44.53 -49.92 30.50
CA ASN A 46 -45.50 -50.93 29.94
C ASN A 46 -47.02 -51.06 30.46
N SER A 47 -48.03 -51.30 29.56
CA SER A 47 -49.37 -52.08 29.58
C SER A 47 -50.56 -51.93 30.65
N PRO A 48 -51.63 -52.83 30.78
CA PRO A 48 -52.98 -52.88 30.07
C PRO A 48 -54.29 -53.24 30.93
N SER A 49 -55.52 -53.49 30.34
CA SER A 49 -56.59 -54.52 30.76
C SER A 49 -58.08 -54.41 30.17
N LYS A 50 -59.12 -55.13 30.70
CA LYS A 50 -60.47 -55.53 30.09
C LYS A 50 -61.67 -55.67 31.10
N LEU A 51 -62.97 -55.75 30.66
CA LEU A 51 -64.03 -56.77 31.08
C LEU A 51 -65.48 -56.68 30.45
N LYS A 52 -66.47 -57.51 30.90
CA LYS A 52 -67.87 -57.77 30.38
C LYS A 52 -68.95 -57.96 31.49
N PHE A 53 -70.27 -57.84 31.18
CA PHE A 53 -71.42 -58.80 31.44
C PHE A 53 -72.82 -58.15 31.70
N GLY A 54 -73.93 -58.90 31.54
CA GLY A 54 -75.28 -58.59 32.08
C GLY A 54 -76.49 -59.33 31.42
N THR A 55 -77.42 -59.89 32.22
CA THR A 55 -78.74 -60.49 31.81
C THR A 55 -79.76 -60.39 32.96
N PHE A 56 -81.08 -60.42 32.68
CA PHE A 56 -82.12 -60.50 33.73
C PHE A 56 -83.46 -61.15 33.29
N SER A 57 -84.34 -61.43 34.27
CA SER A 57 -85.67 -62.08 34.18
C SER A 57 -86.82 -61.05 34.39
N GLY A 58 -88.13 -61.33 34.43
CA GLY A 58 -88.95 -62.55 34.30
C GLY A 58 -90.42 -62.30 34.74
N THR A 59 -91.19 -63.38 34.96
CA THR A 59 -92.59 -63.45 35.50
C THR A 59 -93.79 -63.22 34.54
N LYS A 60 -94.94 -63.82 34.88
CA LYS A 60 -96.27 -63.74 34.23
C LYS A 60 -97.38 -63.82 35.29
N ARG A 61 -98.61 -63.34 35.02
CA ARG A 61 -99.80 -63.63 35.84
C ARG A 61 -101.14 -63.48 35.08
N ALA A 62 -101.97 -64.54 35.13
CA ALA A 62 -103.42 -64.60 34.83
C ALA A 62 -103.95 -64.15 33.44
N ALA A 63 -105.14 -64.66 33.07
CA ALA A 63 -105.82 -64.40 31.79
C ALA A 63 -107.36 -64.50 31.95
N PRO A 64 -108.13 -63.98 30.98
CA PRO A 64 -109.42 -64.56 30.60
C PRO A 64 -109.48 -64.95 29.11
N CYS A 65 -110.50 -65.72 28.73
CA CYS A 65 -110.58 -66.42 27.44
C CYS A 65 -111.60 -65.80 26.46
N SER A 66 -111.23 -65.72 25.18
CA SER A 66 -112.14 -65.76 24.03
C SER A 66 -111.38 -66.36 22.83
N ARG A 67 -112.08 -67.03 21.90
CA ARG A 67 -111.42 -67.59 20.71
C ARG A 67 -111.00 -66.50 19.72
N ASP A 68 -111.69 -65.36 19.73
CA ASP A 68 -111.33 -64.17 18.95
C ASP A 68 -110.17 -63.38 19.58
N THR A 69 -109.98 -63.45 20.91
CA THR A 69 -108.83 -62.77 21.54
C THR A 69 -107.51 -63.46 21.22
N TRP A 70 -107.46 -64.77 20.94
CA TRP A 70 -106.20 -65.42 20.56
C TRP A 70 -105.69 -64.98 19.18
N PHE A 71 -106.58 -64.91 18.17
CA PHE A 71 -106.19 -64.37 16.86
C PHE A 71 -105.90 -62.87 16.90
N ARG A 72 -106.65 -62.08 17.68
CA ARG A 72 -106.32 -60.66 17.91
C ARG A 72 -105.00 -60.48 18.65
N GLN A 73 -104.72 -61.30 19.67
CA GLN A 73 -103.46 -61.27 20.42
C GLN A 73 -102.27 -61.61 19.51
N CYS A 74 -102.38 -62.65 18.69
CA CYS A 74 -101.32 -63.02 17.75
C CYS A 74 -101.12 -61.98 16.64
N LEU A 75 -102.17 -61.30 16.19
CA LEU A 75 -102.06 -60.16 15.28
C LEU A 75 -101.46 -58.92 15.95
N VAL A 76 -101.80 -58.64 17.22
CA VAL A 76 -101.20 -57.56 18.03
C VAL A 76 -99.72 -57.84 18.24
N GLU A 77 -99.34 -59.03 18.70
CA GLU A 77 -97.94 -59.45 18.86
C GLU A 77 -97.15 -59.33 17.54
N LYS A 78 -97.79 -59.57 16.39
CA LYS A 78 -97.15 -59.38 15.07
C LYS A 78 -97.09 -57.93 14.60
N VAL A 79 -97.99 -57.06 15.07
CA VAL A 79 -97.91 -55.61 14.87
C VAL A 79 -96.82 -55.04 15.79
N ASP A 80 -96.80 -55.39 17.06
CA ASP A 80 -95.79 -55.00 18.06
C ASP A 80 -94.37 -55.38 17.57
N GLU A 81 -94.17 -56.62 17.10
CA GLU A 81 -92.88 -57.09 16.55
C GLU A 81 -92.46 -56.31 15.29
N LEU A 82 -93.42 -55.89 14.45
CA LEU A 82 -93.15 -55.05 13.28
C LEU A 82 -92.89 -53.58 13.66
N GLU A 83 -93.49 -53.08 14.73
CA GLU A 83 -93.21 -51.75 15.28
C GLU A 83 -91.84 -51.71 15.99
N ASP A 84 -91.45 -52.77 16.69
CA ASP A 84 -90.09 -52.96 17.23
C ASP A 84 -89.04 -53.09 16.12
N GLU A 85 -89.33 -53.81 15.02
CA GLU A 85 -88.47 -53.79 13.84
C GLU A 85 -88.38 -52.39 13.21
N LEU A 86 -89.50 -51.66 13.12
CA LEU A 86 -89.54 -50.33 12.51
C LEU A 86 -88.82 -49.29 13.37
N THR A 87 -88.94 -49.34 14.70
CA THR A 87 -88.21 -48.48 15.63
C THR A 87 -86.72 -48.85 15.66
N GLY A 88 -86.37 -50.14 15.67
CA GLY A 88 -84.98 -50.60 15.54
C GLY A 88 -84.32 -50.18 14.22
N LYS A 89 -85.08 -50.14 13.12
CA LYS A 89 -84.61 -49.58 11.82
C LYS A 89 -84.49 -48.06 11.87
N LYS A 90 -85.46 -47.33 12.46
CA LYS A 90 -85.39 -45.87 12.68
C LYS A 90 -84.17 -45.48 13.52
N GLN A 91 -83.86 -46.22 14.60
CA GLN A 91 -82.70 -45.96 15.44
C GLN A 91 -81.39 -46.14 14.67
N LYS A 92 -81.23 -47.23 13.92
CA LYS A 92 -80.04 -47.45 13.07
C LYS A 92 -79.84 -46.34 12.02
N VAL A 93 -80.93 -45.78 11.48
CA VAL A 93 -80.89 -44.60 10.59
C VAL A 93 -80.48 -43.33 11.33
N ALA A 94 -80.94 -43.14 12.58
CA ALA A 94 -80.52 -42.03 13.43
C ALA A 94 -79.03 -42.12 13.81
N ASP A 95 -78.56 -43.30 14.23
CA ASP A 95 -77.16 -43.57 14.58
C ASP A 95 -76.24 -43.33 13.37
N GLY A 96 -76.64 -43.83 12.19
CA GLY A 96 -75.95 -43.57 10.92
C GLY A 96 -75.89 -42.09 10.55
N LYS A 97 -76.94 -41.32 10.86
CA LYS A 97 -76.98 -39.87 10.66
C LYS A 97 -76.04 -39.12 11.63
N VAL A 98 -75.94 -39.55 12.88
CA VAL A 98 -74.98 -39.00 13.86
C VAL A 98 -73.54 -39.33 13.46
N PHE A 99 -73.28 -40.56 13.00
CA PHE A 99 -71.97 -40.95 12.47
C PHE A 99 -71.57 -40.11 11.25
N ALA A 100 -72.48 -39.93 10.29
CA ALA A 100 -72.26 -39.06 9.13
C ALA A 100 -71.97 -37.60 9.54
N GLN A 101 -72.70 -37.04 10.52
CA GLN A 101 -72.42 -35.70 11.06
C GLN A 101 -71.04 -35.59 11.72
N ASN A 102 -70.58 -36.63 12.41
CA ASN A 102 -69.23 -36.64 12.99
C ASN A 102 -68.12 -36.78 11.94
N LEU A 103 -68.37 -37.51 10.84
CA LEU A 103 -67.48 -37.52 9.68
C LEU A 103 -67.41 -36.15 9.00
N VAL A 104 -68.55 -35.48 8.78
CA VAL A 104 -68.60 -34.11 8.22
C VAL A 104 -67.79 -33.14 9.09
N LYS A 105 -68.04 -33.08 10.41
CA LYS A 105 -67.24 -32.25 11.34
C LYS A 105 -65.74 -32.55 11.28
N LYS A 106 -65.35 -33.81 11.04
CA LYS A 106 -63.94 -34.19 10.93
C LYS A 106 -63.33 -33.76 9.58
N ILE A 107 -64.12 -33.79 8.50
CA ILE A 107 -63.75 -33.23 7.19
C ILE A 107 -63.61 -31.71 7.31
N ASP A 108 -64.58 -31.00 7.88
CA ASP A 108 -64.54 -29.54 8.08
C ASP A 108 -63.31 -29.11 8.90
N TRP A 109 -63.00 -29.85 9.98
CA TRP A 109 -61.79 -29.62 10.78
C TRP A 109 -60.49 -29.88 9.99
N LEU A 110 -60.46 -30.92 9.13
CA LEU A 110 -59.33 -31.16 8.24
C LEU A 110 -59.18 -30.06 7.19
N LEU A 111 -60.29 -29.57 6.61
CA LEU A 111 -60.32 -28.48 5.63
C LEU A 111 -59.85 -27.16 6.22
N SER A 112 -60.26 -26.82 7.45
CA SER A 112 -59.68 -25.70 8.19
C SER A 112 -58.17 -25.87 8.36
N LYS A 113 -57.71 -27.05 8.81
CA LYS A 113 -56.27 -27.28 9.06
C LYS A 113 -55.42 -27.43 7.80
N THR A 114 -56.00 -27.65 6.61
CA THR A 114 -55.29 -27.48 5.34
C THR A 114 -55.31 -26.04 4.86
N LEU A 115 -56.41 -25.30 5.04
CA LEU A 115 -56.51 -23.88 4.68
C LEU A 115 -55.52 -23.02 5.50
N ASP A 116 -55.42 -23.23 6.82
CA ASP A 116 -54.43 -22.57 7.69
C ASP A 116 -53.00 -22.73 7.13
N LYS A 117 -52.66 -23.95 6.68
CA LYS A 117 -51.33 -24.25 6.13
C LYS A 117 -51.11 -23.64 4.75
N LEU A 118 -52.15 -23.57 3.92
CA LEU A 118 -52.08 -22.94 2.60
C LEU A 118 -51.94 -21.41 2.71
N HIS A 119 -52.53 -20.79 3.75
CA HIS A 119 -52.32 -19.38 4.06
C HIS A 119 -50.86 -19.13 4.47
N LEU A 120 -50.35 -19.89 5.44
CA LEU A 120 -48.95 -19.77 5.88
C LEU A 120 -47.95 -20.02 4.75
N LEU A 121 -48.22 -20.98 3.85
CA LEU A 121 -47.39 -21.21 2.66
C LEU A 121 -47.41 -20.04 1.68
N ARG A 122 -48.54 -19.32 1.55
CA ARG A 122 -48.65 -18.11 0.73
C ARG A 122 -47.81 -16.96 1.30
N GLU A 123 -47.96 -16.68 2.60
CA GLU A 123 -47.20 -15.62 3.28
C GLU A 123 -45.67 -15.84 3.13
N ASN A 124 -45.21 -17.09 3.30
CA ASN A 124 -43.80 -17.45 3.09
C ASN A 124 -43.32 -17.35 1.62
N ILE A 125 -44.22 -17.40 0.64
CA ILE A 125 -43.87 -17.16 -0.78
C ILE A 125 -43.74 -15.66 -1.03
N GLU A 126 -44.69 -14.86 -0.55
CA GLU A 126 -44.69 -13.40 -0.70
C GLU A 126 -43.48 -12.76 0.01
N ASP A 127 -43.12 -13.23 1.20
CA ASP A 127 -41.86 -12.84 1.89
C ASP A 127 -40.61 -13.25 1.10
N LYS A 128 -40.61 -14.44 0.47
CA LYS A 128 -39.48 -14.90 -0.35
C LYS A 128 -39.33 -14.07 -1.62
N GLU A 129 -40.41 -13.70 -2.29
CA GLU A 129 -40.40 -12.82 -3.46
C GLU A 129 -39.86 -11.43 -3.08
N LEU A 130 -40.32 -10.87 -1.96
CA LEU A 130 -39.80 -9.62 -1.40
C LEU A 130 -38.31 -9.70 -1.04
N LEU A 131 -37.81 -10.84 -0.56
CA LEU A 131 -36.38 -11.06 -0.31
C LEU A 131 -35.57 -11.19 -1.60
N MET A 132 -36.09 -11.86 -2.63
CA MET A 132 -35.46 -11.94 -3.96
C MET A 132 -35.25 -10.54 -4.55
N SER A 133 -36.29 -9.69 -4.58
CA SER A 133 -36.17 -8.32 -5.09
C SER A 133 -35.22 -7.44 -4.27
N LYS A 134 -35.06 -7.71 -2.96
CA LYS A 134 -34.06 -7.04 -2.12
C LYS A 134 -32.63 -7.49 -2.46
N LEU A 135 -32.41 -8.77 -2.78
CA LEU A 135 -31.10 -9.29 -3.20
C LEU A 135 -30.69 -8.73 -4.57
N GLU A 136 -31.58 -8.77 -5.55
CA GLU A 136 -31.37 -8.17 -6.88
C GLU A 136 -30.96 -6.69 -6.76
N CYS A 137 -31.68 -5.90 -5.95
CA CYS A 137 -31.38 -4.50 -5.65
C CYS A 137 -30.07 -4.28 -4.85
N LEU A 138 -29.44 -5.33 -4.31
CA LEU A 138 -28.11 -5.29 -3.68
C LEU A 138 -27.02 -5.70 -4.68
N GLU A 139 -27.23 -6.76 -5.45
CA GLU A 139 -26.33 -7.18 -6.54
C GLU A 139 -26.11 -6.04 -7.54
N ASP A 140 -27.18 -5.36 -7.91
CA ASP A 140 -27.20 -4.19 -8.79
C ASP A 140 -26.42 -2.98 -8.21
N LYS A 141 -26.37 -2.83 -6.87
CA LYS A 141 -25.50 -1.84 -6.19
C LYS A 141 -24.04 -2.28 -6.15
N VAL A 142 -23.77 -3.56 -5.91
CA VAL A 142 -22.41 -4.13 -5.93
C VAL A 142 -21.80 -3.98 -7.33
N GLY A 143 -22.57 -4.26 -8.39
CA GLY A 143 -22.15 -4.06 -9.78
C GLY A 143 -21.73 -2.61 -10.08
N ARG A 144 -22.56 -1.63 -9.69
CA ARG A 144 -22.21 -0.20 -9.82
C ARG A 144 -20.94 0.19 -9.04
N LEU A 145 -20.84 -0.22 -7.78
CA LEU A 145 -19.66 0.06 -6.95
C LEU A 145 -18.39 -0.57 -7.53
N GLN A 146 -18.49 -1.79 -8.06
CA GLN A 146 -17.36 -2.49 -8.69
C GLN A 146 -16.94 -1.81 -10.01
N GLN A 147 -17.88 -1.30 -10.80
CA GLN A 147 -17.60 -0.49 -11.99
C GLN A 147 -16.92 0.85 -11.65
N GLU A 148 -17.39 1.54 -10.61
CA GLU A 148 -16.74 2.76 -10.10
C GLU A 148 -15.31 2.50 -9.61
N LEU A 149 -15.10 1.39 -8.90
CA LEU A 149 -13.79 1.01 -8.36
C LEU A 149 -12.82 0.73 -9.51
N GLN A 150 -13.24 -0.03 -10.54
CA GLN A 150 -12.45 -0.28 -11.76
C GLN A 150 -12.06 1.02 -12.47
N LYS A 151 -13.00 1.98 -12.60
CA LYS A 151 -12.73 3.30 -13.19
C LYS A 151 -11.68 4.07 -12.38
N LYS A 152 -11.83 4.13 -11.05
CA LYS A 152 -10.89 4.80 -10.14
C LYS A 152 -9.50 4.14 -10.15
N SER A 153 -9.39 2.82 -10.29
CA SER A 153 -8.08 2.16 -10.43
C SER A 153 -7.38 2.52 -11.75
N HIS A 154 -8.11 2.67 -12.86
CA HIS A 154 -7.52 3.12 -14.13
C HIS A 154 -6.98 4.56 -14.03
N GLU A 155 -7.77 5.47 -13.46
CA GLU A 155 -7.38 6.88 -13.23
C GLU A 155 -6.11 6.99 -12.36
N VAL A 156 -5.98 6.14 -11.33
CA VAL A 156 -4.78 6.06 -10.48
C VAL A 156 -3.58 5.48 -11.24
N GLU A 157 -3.78 4.47 -12.09
CA GLU A 157 -2.70 3.88 -12.89
C GLU A 157 -2.18 4.86 -13.96
N GLU A 158 -3.06 5.62 -14.61
CA GLU A 158 -2.72 6.71 -15.53
C GLU A 158 -1.96 7.83 -14.82
N GLY A 159 -2.44 8.26 -13.64
CA GLY A 159 -1.74 9.23 -12.79
C GLY A 159 -0.32 8.76 -12.44
N SER A 160 -0.16 7.48 -12.07
CA SER A 160 1.16 6.88 -11.79
C SER A 160 2.06 6.85 -13.03
N LYS A 161 1.55 6.50 -14.22
CA LYS A 161 2.31 6.53 -15.48
C LYS A 161 2.84 7.95 -15.79
N LEU A 162 1.99 8.97 -15.65
CA LEU A 162 2.37 10.37 -15.87
C LEU A 162 3.38 10.87 -14.83
N GLN A 163 3.22 10.53 -13.55
CA GLN A 163 4.19 10.85 -12.49
C GLN A 163 5.56 10.21 -12.76
N ASN A 164 5.59 8.94 -13.17
CA ASN A 164 6.83 8.23 -13.52
C ASN A 164 7.52 8.83 -14.76
N GLN A 165 6.75 9.30 -15.76
CA GLN A 165 7.29 9.99 -16.93
C GLN A 165 7.89 11.36 -16.55
N LEU A 166 7.19 12.14 -15.74
CA LEU A 166 7.67 13.43 -15.23
C LEU A 166 8.93 13.26 -14.38
N LEU A 167 8.97 12.24 -13.50
CA LEU A 167 10.14 11.94 -12.66
C LEU A 167 11.38 11.65 -13.52
N LYS A 168 11.27 10.84 -14.58
CA LYS A 168 12.37 10.59 -15.52
C LYS A 168 12.87 11.86 -16.19
N GLN A 169 11.97 12.77 -16.58
CA GLN A 169 12.34 14.05 -17.19
C GLN A 169 13.03 14.99 -16.19
N VAL A 170 12.54 15.06 -14.95
CA VAL A 170 13.15 15.86 -13.87
C VAL A 170 14.53 15.33 -13.53
N LEU A 171 14.72 14.01 -13.39
CA LEU A 171 16.03 13.41 -13.13
C LEU A 171 17.05 13.79 -14.20
N ALA A 172 16.73 13.58 -15.49
CA ALA A 172 17.60 13.96 -16.60
C ALA A 172 17.94 15.47 -16.60
N ASN A 173 16.97 16.33 -16.30
CA ASN A 173 17.21 17.77 -16.15
C ASN A 173 18.16 18.10 -14.99
N THR A 174 18.05 17.41 -13.84
CA THR A 174 18.97 17.62 -12.70
C THR A 174 20.38 17.13 -13.00
N GLU A 175 20.55 16.04 -13.75
CA GLU A 175 21.85 15.53 -14.19
C GLU A 175 22.52 16.53 -15.13
N MET A 176 21.80 17.01 -16.15
CA MET A 176 22.28 18.06 -17.05
C MET A 176 22.65 19.35 -16.30
N SER A 177 21.89 19.73 -15.26
CA SER A 177 22.22 20.87 -14.41
C SER A 177 23.52 20.66 -13.62
N LYS A 178 23.72 19.48 -13.01
CA LYS A 178 24.97 19.14 -12.30
C LYS A 178 26.19 19.17 -13.23
N TYR A 179 26.06 18.67 -14.46
CA TYR A 179 27.14 18.75 -15.46
C TYR A 179 27.44 20.20 -15.87
N LYS A 180 26.40 21.04 -16.04
CA LYS A 180 26.56 22.47 -16.35
C LYS A 180 27.26 23.22 -15.21
N GLU A 181 26.80 23.06 -13.97
CA GLU A 181 27.38 23.68 -12.78
C GLU A 181 28.87 23.32 -12.62
N LYS A 182 29.21 22.03 -12.79
CA LYS A 182 30.59 21.54 -12.75
C LYS A 182 31.48 22.10 -13.87
N LEU A 183 30.91 22.36 -15.05
CA LEU A 183 31.62 23.04 -16.14
C LEU A 183 31.86 24.52 -15.83
N GLU A 184 30.86 25.23 -15.30
CA GLU A 184 30.98 26.64 -14.91
C GLU A 184 31.98 26.84 -13.75
N GLU A 185 31.99 25.96 -12.75
CA GLU A 185 33.00 25.93 -11.68
C GLU A 185 34.41 25.78 -12.29
N CYS A 186 34.59 24.76 -13.15
CA CYS A 186 35.85 24.48 -13.83
C CYS A 186 36.33 25.68 -14.66
N GLU A 187 35.46 26.31 -15.46
CA GLU A 187 35.75 27.55 -16.18
C GLU A 187 36.21 28.68 -15.24
N SER A 188 35.55 28.84 -14.10
CA SER A 188 35.91 29.86 -13.12
C SER A 188 37.35 29.66 -12.59
N THR A 189 37.82 28.41 -12.46
CA THR A 189 39.20 28.11 -12.06
C THR A 189 40.19 28.37 -13.19
N PHE A 190 39.86 28.00 -14.44
CA PHE A 190 40.73 28.23 -15.60
C PHE A 190 40.96 29.72 -15.87
N LYS A 191 39.91 30.55 -15.72
CA LYS A 191 39.99 32.01 -15.85
C LYS A 191 40.83 32.67 -14.74
N LYS A 192 41.18 31.96 -13.66
CA LYS A 192 42.00 32.46 -12.55
C LYS A 192 43.48 32.04 -12.61
N LYS A 193 43.91 31.21 -13.57
CA LYS A 193 45.27 30.60 -13.59
C LYS A 193 46.42 31.62 -13.74
N ALA A 194 46.49 32.41 -14.82
CA ALA A 194 47.56 33.39 -14.98
C ALA A 194 47.60 34.48 -13.88
N PRO A 195 46.46 35.06 -13.45
CA PRO A 195 46.44 35.95 -12.29
C PRO A 195 46.94 35.29 -10.99
N LYS A 196 46.62 34.01 -10.74
CA LYS A 196 47.12 33.28 -9.56
C LYS A 196 48.63 33.06 -9.65
N ALA A 197 49.16 32.69 -10.81
CA ALA A 197 50.60 32.50 -11.01
C ALA A 197 51.41 33.77 -10.69
N ILE A 198 50.94 34.96 -11.10
CA ILE A 198 51.61 36.23 -10.78
C ILE A 198 51.57 36.52 -9.28
N LYS A 199 50.46 36.19 -8.59
CA LYS A 199 50.38 36.30 -7.12
C LYS A 199 51.36 35.36 -6.42
N GLU A 200 51.54 34.13 -6.89
CA GLU A 200 52.55 33.22 -6.33
C GLU A 200 53.99 33.68 -6.64
N ILE A 201 54.27 34.27 -7.81
CA ILE A 201 55.58 34.89 -8.12
C ILE A 201 55.88 36.04 -7.15
N ARG A 202 54.91 36.93 -6.87
CA ARG A 202 55.10 38.02 -5.89
C ARG A 202 55.37 37.51 -4.48
N LYS A 203 54.56 36.57 -3.98
CA LYS A 203 54.79 35.89 -2.69
C LYS A 203 56.15 35.22 -2.60
N PHE A 204 56.61 34.61 -3.69
CA PHE A 204 57.91 33.96 -3.76
C PHE A 204 59.05 34.97 -3.59
N ALA A 205 59.01 36.09 -4.33
CA ALA A 205 60.02 37.15 -4.22
C ALA A 205 60.00 37.82 -2.82
N GLN A 206 58.82 38.13 -2.29
CA GLN A 206 58.62 38.63 -0.93
C GLN A 206 59.25 37.70 0.13
N LYS A 207 59.02 36.38 0.01
CA LYS A 207 59.60 35.38 0.91
C LYS A 207 61.12 35.20 0.72
N ALA A 208 61.64 35.43 -0.48
CA ALA A 208 63.05 35.27 -0.81
C ALA A 208 63.92 36.45 -0.35
N MET A 209 63.47 37.69 -0.59
CA MET A 209 64.25 38.92 -0.37
C MET A 209 63.89 39.68 0.91
N GLY A 210 62.76 39.32 1.54
CA GLY A 210 62.28 39.94 2.79
C GLY A 210 61.67 41.35 2.62
N THR A 211 61.40 41.80 1.39
CA THR A 211 60.71 43.08 1.11
C THR A 211 59.20 42.84 1.00
N THR A 212 58.37 43.79 1.44
CA THR A 212 56.91 43.71 1.26
C THR A 212 56.47 44.27 -0.09
N ASP A 213 57.19 45.28 -0.63
CA ASP A 213 57.01 45.68 -2.03
C ASP A 213 57.81 44.81 -3.02
N VAL A 214 57.14 44.49 -4.14
CA VAL A 214 57.61 43.59 -5.20
C VAL A 214 57.11 44.07 -6.57
N GLY A 215 57.99 44.71 -7.32
CA GLY A 215 57.82 45.03 -8.73
C GLY A 215 57.97 43.80 -9.61
N VAL A 216 57.00 43.57 -10.51
CA VAL A 216 57.06 42.51 -11.53
C VAL A 216 57.23 43.19 -12.88
N ASP A 217 58.35 42.93 -13.56
CA ASP A 217 58.68 43.55 -14.83
C ASP A 217 57.67 43.19 -15.95
N VAL A 218 57.53 44.12 -16.91
CA VAL A 218 56.67 43.99 -18.09
C VAL A 218 57.08 42.80 -18.97
N LYS A 219 58.38 42.46 -19.10
CA LYS A 219 58.80 41.26 -19.84
C LYS A 219 58.34 39.99 -19.13
N LEU A 220 58.40 39.95 -17.79
CA LEU A 220 57.94 38.80 -17.00
C LEU A 220 56.42 38.64 -17.05
N ASN A 221 55.68 39.74 -16.95
CA ASN A 221 54.24 39.74 -17.15
C ASN A 221 53.91 39.21 -18.57
N LYS A 222 54.53 39.75 -19.63
CA LYS A 222 54.37 39.28 -21.02
C LYS A 222 54.71 37.79 -21.18
N HIS A 223 55.78 37.29 -20.55
CA HIS A 223 56.15 35.87 -20.61
C HIS A 223 55.08 34.98 -19.95
N VAL A 224 54.58 35.35 -18.77
CA VAL A 224 53.53 34.60 -18.05
C VAL A 224 52.21 34.56 -18.82
N TRP A 225 51.81 35.68 -19.44
CA TRP A 225 50.58 35.78 -20.26
C TRP A 225 50.73 35.29 -21.71
N SER A 226 51.94 34.99 -22.19
CA SER A 226 52.23 34.64 -23.59
C SER A 226 51.40 33.48 -24.16
N ARG A 227 50.98 32.54 -23.30
CA ARG A 227 50.16 31.36 -23.61
C ARG A 227 48.68 31.52 -23.23
N GLY A 228 48.25 32.73 -22.90
CA GLY A 228 46.90 33.04 -22.47
C GLY A 228 46.56 32.56 -21.05
N ILE A 229 45.39 33.03 -20.56
CA ILE A 229 44.98 32.96 -19.15
C ILE A 229 44.95 31.54 -18.55
N ARG A 230 44.70 30.51 -19.38
CA ARG A 230 44.50 29.11 -18.97
C ARG A 230 45.79 28.28 -18.94
N SER A 231 46.86 28.70 -19.63
CA SER A 231 48.00 27.85 -20.00
C SER A 231 49.38 28.42 -19.63
N VAL A 232 49.51 28.92 -18.40
CA VAL A 232 50.77 29.43 -17.80
C VAL A 232 51.95 28.45 -18.01
N PRO A 233 53.17 28.94 -18.32
CA PRO A 233 54.39 28.13 -18.31
C PRO A 233 54.59 27.38 -16.96
N ARG A 234 54.92 26.08 -17.00
CA ARG A 234 55.04 25.24 -15.78
C ARG A 234 56.22 25.61 -14.88
N ARG A 235 57.30 26.10 -15.49
CA ARG A 235 58.54 26.61 -14.89
C ARG A 235 58.84 27.97 -15.50
N VAL A 236 59.27 28.92 -14.69
CA VAL A 236 59.88 30.18 -15.14
C VAL A 236 61.21 30.36 -14.40
N ARG A 237 62.20 30.97 -15.06
CA ARG A 237 63.43 31.43 -14.41
C ARG A 237 63.36 32.95 -14.25
N VAL A 238 63.59 33.41 -13.03
CA VAL A 238 63.44 34.82 -12.67
C VAL A 238 64.72 35.33 -12.02
N HIS A 239 65.09 36.55 -12.39
CA HIS A 239 66.18 37.30 -11.80
C HIS A 239 65.57 38.30 -10.81
N ILE A 240 65.96 38.24 -9.55
CA ILE A 240 65.42 39.09 -8.49
C ILE A 240 66.50 40.04 -8.00
N ALA A 241 66.27 41.33 -8.23
CA ALA A 241 66.98 42.41 -7.56
C ALA A 241 66.35 42.65 -6.20
N ARG A 242 67.16 43.14 -5.26
CA ARG A 242 66.70 44.02 -4.19
C ARG A 242 67.45 45.34 -4.37
N LYS A 243 66.73 46.43 -4.61
CA LYS A 243 67.30 47.77 -4.78
C LYS A 243 66.79 48.68 -3.68
N ARG A 244 67.52 49.76 -3.38
CA ARG A 244 66.99 50.86 -2.58
C ARG A 244 65.91 51.60 -3.36
N ASN A 245 64.96 52.19 -2.64
CA ASN A 245 64.00 53.13 -3.20
C ASN A 245 64.55 54.56 -3.12
N ASP A 246 64.37 55.34 -4.19
CA ASP A 246 64.87 56.71 -4.32
C ASP A 246 63.76 57.76 -4.03
N GLU A 247 62.52 57.35 -3.80
CA GLU A 247 61.38 58.22 -3.47
C GLU A 247 61.34 58.54 -1.95
N GLU A 248 61.45 59.83 -1.55
CA GLU A 248 61.44 60.24 -0.13
C GLU A 248 60.15 59.87 0.64
N ASP A 249 59.00 59.78 -0.04
CA ASP A 249 57.70 59.38 0.56
C ASP A 249 57.53 57.84 0.67
N ALA A 250 58.55 57.05 0.34
CA ALA A 250 58.47 55.59 0.34
C ALA A 250 58.30 54.99 1.75
N LYS A 251 57.41 53.99 1.87
CA LYS A 251 57.17 53.25 3.12
C LYS A 251 58.23 52.21 3.47
N GLU A 252 59.09 51.86 2.51
CA GLU A 252 60.10 50.80 2.61
C GLU A 252 61.39 51.26 1.93
N GLU A 253 62.54 51.15 2.61
CA GLU A 253 63.87 51.51 2.07
C GLU A 253 64.24 50.65 0.84
N PHE A 254 63.68 49.45 0.71
CA PHE A 254 64.04 48.48 -0.32
C PHE A 254 62.83 47.88 -1.02
N PHE A 255 62.87 47.84 -2.36
CA PHE A 255 61.91 47.09 -3.17
C PHE A 255 62.60 45.93 -3.90
N SER A 256 61.85 44.88 -4.22
CA SER A 256 62.36 43.79 -5.06
C SER A 256 61.85 43.88 -6.49
N LEU A 257 62.77 43.86 -7.47
CA LEU A 257 62.43 43.89 -8.91
C LEU A 257 62.63 42.51 -9.53
N VAL A 258 61.56 41.92 -10.05
CA VAL A 258 61.55 40.58 -10.63
C VAL A 258 61.51 40.65 -12.16
N THR A 259 62.60 40.25 -12.81
CA THR A 259 62.77 40.22 -14.28
C THR A 259 62.87 38.79 -14.82
N VAL A 260 62.69 38.61 -16.14
CA VAL A 260 62.92 37.32 -16.82
C VAL A 260 64.41 37.08 -16.98
N THR A 261 64.91 35.92 -16.56
CA THR A 261 66.23 35.44 -16.99
C THR A 261 66.10 34.76 -18.35
N GLU A 262 67.03 35.02 -19.27
CA GLU A 262 67.11 34.26 -20.52
C GLU A 262 67.37 32.77 -20.25
N ILE A 263 66.82 31.91 -21.10
CA ILE A 263 66.88 30.46 -20.92
C ILE A 263 68.15 29.96 -21.63
N PRO A 264 69.14 29.39 -20.92
CA PRO A 264 70.32 28.83 -21.57
C PRO A 264 69.92 27.67 -22.50
N PRO A 265 70.68 27.39 -23.58
CA PRO A 265 70.31 26.38 -24.58
C PRO A 265 70.20 24.95 -24.01
N GLU A 266 70.83 24.69 -22.86
CA GLU A 266 70.74 23.44 -22.08
C GLU A 266 69.34 23.22 -21.43
N GLY A 267 68.48 24.23 -21.43
CA GLY A 267 67.09 24.16 -20.96
C GLY A 267 66.87 24.64 -19.53
N LEU A 268 65.88 24.06 -18.84
CA LEU A 268 65.37 24.52 -17.53
C LEU A 268 65.53 23.48 -16.40
N LYS A 269 66.22 22.36 -16.65
CA LYS A 269 66.33 21.19 -15.75
C LYS A 269 67.74 21.12 -15.16
N GLY A 270 67.87 20.75 -13.88
CA GLY A 270 69.18 20.66 -13.18
C GLY A 270 69.78 22.01 -12.75
N LEU A 271 69.33 23.12 -13.33
CA LEU A 271 69.75 24.47 -12.95
C LEU A 271 69.20 24.87 -11.58
N GLY A 272 70.09 25.00 -10.59
CA GLY A 272 69.78 25.53 -9.27
C GLY A 272 69.68 27.06 -9.22
N THR A 273 69.41 27.55 -8.01
CA THR A 273 69.57 28.97 -7.66
C THR A 273 71.03 29.38 -7.83
N LYS A 274 71.29 30.57 -8.38
CA LYS A 274 72.62 31.19 -8.42
C LYS A 274 72.52 32.63 -7.93
N VAL A 275 73.44 33.04 -7.08
CA VAL A 275 73.73 34.47 -6.88
C VAL A 275 74.49 34.94 -8.12
N ILE A 276 74.20 36.15 -8.58
CA ILE A 276 74.96 36.85 -9.61
C ILE A 276 75.52 38.12 -8.97
N GLU A 277 76.82 38.28 -9.10
CA GLU A 277 77.54 39.53 -8.89
C GLU A 277 77.62 40.20 -10.27
N GLU A 278 77.16 41.45 -10.39
CA GLU A 278 77.40 42.25 -11.59
C GLU A 278 78.83 42.81 -11.47
N GLU A 279 79.68 42.54 -12.47
CA GLU A 279 80.95 43.28 -12.64
C GLU A 279 80.63 44.65 -13.28
N ASP A 280 81.11 45.72 -12.64
CA ASP A 280 80.94 47.13 -13.05
C ASP A 280 81.79 47.51 -14.29
#